data_AF-B8C2Q2-F1
#
_entry.id   AF-B8C2Q2-F1
#
_cell.length_a   1.000
_cell.length_b   1.000
_cell.length_c   1.000
_cell.angle_alpha   90.00
_cell.angle_beta   90.00
_cell.angle_gamma   90.00
#
_symmetry.space_group_name_H-M   'P 1'
#
loop_
_entity.id
_entity.type
_entity.pdbx_description
1 polymer ?
#
loop_
_entity_poly.entity_id
_entity_poly.type
_entity_poly.pdbx_seq_one_letter_code
_entity_poly.pdbx_strand_id
1 'polypeptide(L)'
;MTRTNIYTTALSVLLLQTATARQQQQPTFAFLSHRHQRQLILPFSSFSPLAASPITDEIPSDATLDSDRTIGGGDPEAILQSRNRLIALSSTLASNSATGKFISRPADKIKLQNAVNDLEALTSFQPPSEQMMLGDWTLIATANVPSSDIRRRFDKKNDNNNLLGWFGNKNGDNKRSGLSLFGSEGRPLNPIQKSIRKSIEVTQRIRSDGVGANDSSSDSNSINRVDNVIEYTPLDTLQDIIPKDFPLFGFLENLNVNPLQVKKSKVVLVHKAEVESVAPVLRTKIAWVSSVLNVAGTSQFFEPDGADVFGTNNPFGEFLNVGTFDTPFVDEDIRISRTKGPVFEQLRIFVRKGSNMLDSDMKDSLVAELRVEEDRQIKSDILRAEEQGKKVSEAAKNVRDAVISIGEDVSATVQKDMDEINRVMGDAMDDVVGRVQDVVEEDLQEIGKAIEGVVQASEGEGFEIGEAIANVTKAVTKLPEDVRNIVEEDVSEVNDAVVDAMDTMVKDVQDSVEDDLKKIESSIKEVVGTDEDVGESEDDTES
;
A
#
# COMPACT_ATOMS: atom_id res chain seq x y z
N MET A 1 23.94 -15.92 50.33
CA MET A 1 24.04 -14.55 49.78
C MET A 1 24.29 -14.65 48.28
N THR A 2 23.74 -13.70 47.51
CA THR A 2 23.84 -13.49 46.05
C THR A 2 23.13 -14.48 45.09
N ARG A 3 21.79 -14.40 44.97
CA ARG A 3 21.03 -14.59 43.71
C ARG A 3 19.64 -13.93 43.78
N THR A 4 19.59 -12.61 43.69
CA THR A 4 18.32 -11.85 43.57
C THR A 4 18.64 -10.53 42.88
N ASN A 5 18.69 -10.50 41.54
CA ASN A 5 18.74 -9.24 40.77
C ASN A 5 18.51 -9.38 39.25
N ILE A 6 17.77 -10.39 38.77
CA ILE A 6 17.57 -10.58 37.30
C ILE A 6 16.15 -10.21 36.83
N TYR A 7 15.14 -10.19 37.72
CA TYR A 7 13.74 -10.04 37.29
C TYR A 7 13.15 -8.62 37.43
N THR A 8 13.74 -7.75 38.26
CA THR A 8 13.38 -6.33 38.34
C THR A 8 13.80 -5.56 37.08
N THR A 9 14.85 -6.00 36.38
CA THR A 9 15.32 -5.39 35.14
C THR A 9 14.40 -5.61 33.94
N ALA A 10 13.66 -6.73 33.88
CA ALA A 10 12.77 -7.01 32.75
C ALA A 10 11.52 -6.12 32.73
N LEU A 11 10.99 -5.78 33.90
CA LEU A 11 9.83 -4.87 34.03
C LEU A 11 10.23 -3.41 33.76
N SER A 12 11.43 -3.01 34.21
CA SER A 12 12.00 -1.68 33.95
C SER A 12 12.29 -1.45 32.47
N VAL A 13 12.74 -2.47 31.74
CA VAL A 13 13.01 -2.37 30.28
C VAL A 13 11.71 -2.26 29.48
N LEU A 14 10.63 -2.92 29.90
CA LEU A 14 9.32 -2.80 29.24
C LEU A 14 8.71 -1.39 29.41
N LEU A 15 8.83 -0.81 30.61
CA LEU A 15 8.39 0.57 30.89
C LEU A 15 9.26 1.62 30.17
N LEU A 16 10.59 1.40 30.11
CA LEU A 16 11.51 2.32 29.44
C LEU A 16 11.36 2.31 27.91
N GLN A 17 11.03 1.15 27.30
CA GLN A 17 10.76 1.04 25.85
C GLN A 17 9.43 1.70 25.45
N THR A 18 8.40 1.66 26.30
CA THR A 18 7.14 2.40 26.03
C THR A 18 7.29 3.91 26.18
N ALA A 19 8.23 4.39 27.02
CA ALA A 19 8.53 5.81 27.16
C ALA A 19 9.39 6.34 25.99
N THR A 20 10.38 5.58 25.51
CA THR A 20 11.24 5.98 24.39
C THR A 20 10.52 5.93 23.03
N ALA A 21 9.54 5.04 22.84
CA ALA A 21 8.69 5.04 21.65
C ALA A 21 7.78 6.30 21.53
N ARG A 22 7.56 7.04 22.62
CA ARG A 22 6.85 8.35 22.61
C ARG A 22 7.78 9.55 22.43
N GLN A 23 9.08 9.40 22.68
CA GLN A 23 10.04 10.50 22.62
C GLN A 23 10.61 10.77 21.22
N GLN A 24 10.30 9.92 20.22
CA GLN A 24 10.69 10.12 18.81
C GLN A 24 9.77 11.05 18.00
N GLN A 25 8.74 11.64 18.62
CA GLN A 25 8.00 12.75 18.02
C GLN A 25 8.56 14.09 18.53
N GLN A 26 9.81 14.41 18.16
CA GLN A 26 10.27 15.79 18.17
C GLN A 26 10.13 16.38 16.77
N PRO A 27 9.59 17.60 16.62
CA PRO A 27 9.61 18.29 15.33
C PRO A 27 11.06 18.69 15.00
N THR A 28 11.56 18.21 13.86
CA THR A 28 12.69 18.81 13.16
C THR A 28 12.38 20.28 12.88
N PHE A 29 12.97 21.18 13.65
CA PHE A 29 13.00 22.61 13.35
C PHE A 29 13.87 22.83 12.12
N ALA A 30 13.22 23.07 10.97
CA ALA A 30 13.86 23.67 9.82
C ALA A 30 14.06 25.17 10.10
N PHE A 31 15.32 25.60 10.11
CA PHE A 31 15.71 27.00 10.02
C PHE A 31 15.13 27.63 8.76
N LEU A 32 14.29 28.66 8.92
CA LEU A 32 13.95 29.59 7.85
C LEU A 32 13.89 31.02 8.40
N SER A 33 14.38 31.90 7.56
CA SER A 33 14.97 33.21 7.82
C SER A 33 14.05 34.26 8.46
N HIS A 34 14.69 35.13 9.24
CA HIS A 34 14.23 36.43 9.71
C HIS A 34 13.30 37.19 8.74
N ARG A 35 12.13 37.61 9.24
CA ARG A 35 11.53 38.88 8.85
C ARG A 35 10.76 39.48 10.02
N HIS A 36 11.05 40.76 10.29
CA HIS A 36 10.44 41.59 11.32
C HIS A 36 8.92 41.55 11.31
N GLN A 37 8.30 41.36 12.48
CA GLN A 37 6.98 41.94 12.74
C GLN A 37 6.89 42.44 14.19
N ARG A 38 6.47 43.70 14.27
CA ARG A 38 6.40 44.54 15.47
C ARG A 38 5.35 44.03 16.45
N GLN A 39 5.69 44.13 17.73
CA GLN A 39 4.77 44.02 18.86
C GLN A 39 3.70 45.13 18.80
N LEU A 40 2.44 44.75 18.99
CA LEU A 40 1.40 45.63 19.51
C LEU A 40 0.59 44.85 20.54
N ILE A 41 0.81 45.22 21.79
CA ILE A 41 0.05 44.84 22.97
C ILE A 41 -1.22 45.71 22.97
N LEU A 42 -2.40 45.11 23.03
CA LEU A 42 -3.63 45.79 23.45
C LEU A 42 -4.38 44.91 24.47
N PRO A 43 -4.80 45.47 25.61
CA PRO A 43 -5.63 44.77 26.58
C PRO A 43 -7.10 44.81 26.14
N PHE A 44 -7.76 43.65 26.08
CA PHE A 44 -9.21 43.59 25.92
C PHE A 44 -9.89 43.80 27.27
N SER A 45 -10.57 44.93 27.38
CA SER A 45 -11.50 45.29 28.44
C SER A 45 -12.83 44.55 28.32
N SER A 46 -13.36 44.21 29.48
CA SER A 46 -14.72 43.77 29.81
C SER A 46 -15.83 44.42 28.97
N PHE A 47 -16.71 43.60 28.40
CA PHE A 47 -18.04 44.02 27.94
C PHE A 47 -19.11 43.39 28.84
N SER A 48 -19.83 44.24 29.56
CA SER A 48 -21.11 43.90 30.20
C SER A 48 -22.24 43.92 29.16
N PRO A 49 -23.20 42.99 29.17
CA PRO A 49 -24.39 43.13 28.35
C PRO A 49 -25.41 44.06 29.01
N LEU A 50 -25.84 45.07 28.25
CA LEU A 50 -26.95 45.98 28.56
C LEU A 50 -28.27 45.22 28.57
N ALA A 51 -29.13 45.57 29.53
CA ALA A 51 -30.53 45.22 29.59
C ALA A 51 -31.31 45.77 28.39
N ALA A 52 -32.16 44.93 27.78
CA ALA A 52 -33.16 45.33 26.80
C ALA A 52 -34.56 44.95 27.33
N SER A 53 -35.44 45.95 27.31
CA SER A 53 -36.85 45.92 27.74
C SER A 53 -37.74 45.09 26.78
N PRO A 54 -38.92 44.64 27.24
CA PRO A 54 -39.79 43.79 26.44
C PRO A 54 -40.62 44.63 25.45
N ILE A 55 -40.61 44.22 24.18
CA ILE A 55 -41.57 44.65 23.17
C ILE A 55 -42.59 43.53 23.02
N THR A 56 -43.82 43.82 23.40
CA THR A 56 -45.02 43.06 23.10
C THR A 56 -45.46 43.39 21.68
N ASP A 57 -45.40 42.42 20.77
CA ASP A 57 -46.10 42.48 19.50
C ASP A 57 -46.88 41.18 19.28
N GLU A 58 -48.15 41.37 18.92
CA GLU A 58 -49.18 40.37 18.74
C GLU A 58 -48.88 39.49 17.52
N ILE A 59 -48.89 38.17 17.72
CA ILE A 59 -48.76 37.18 16.65
C ILE A 59 -50.17 36.79 16.18
N PRO A 60 -50.48 36.85 14.87
CA PRO A 60 -51.73 36.36 14.32
C PRO A 60 -51.77 34.83 14.37
N SER A 61 -52.75 34.32 15.10
CA SER A 61 -53.09 32.91 15.22
C SER A 61 -53.90 32.45 14.00
N ASP A 62 -53.22 32.09 12.91
CA ASP A 62 -53.78 31.18 11.90
C ASP A 62 -52.68 30.62 10.98
N ALA A 63 -52.01 29.56 11.44
CA ALA A 63 -51.23 28.68 10.59
C ALA A 63 -51.44 27.26 11.11
N THR A 64 -52.13 26.45 10.32
CA THR A 64 -52.32 25.02 10.55
C THR A 64 -50.96 24.35 10.67
N LEU A 65 -50.64 23.92 11.90
CA LEU A 65 -49.49 23.09 12.25
C LEU A 65 -49.64 21.73 11.57
N ASP A 66 -49.00 21.59 10.41
CA ASP A 66 -48.68 20.29 9.83
C ASP A 66 -47.48 19.73 10.62
N SER A 67 -47.78 19.15 11.78
CA SER A 67 -46.81 18.71 12.80
C SER A 67 -46.21 17.33 12.53
N ASP A 68 -45.88 17.00 11.27
CA ASP A 68 -45.36 15.67 10.89
C ASP A 68 -44.17 15.71 9.93
N ARG A 69 -43.36 16.76 10.01
CA ARG A 69 -41.98 16.73 9.50
C ARG A 69 -41.01 16.78 10.67
N THR A 70 -40.77 15.61 11.25
CA THR A 70 -39.62 15.30 12.09
C THR A 70 -38.35 15.55 11.27
N ILE A 71 -37.83 16.77 11.36
CA ILE A 71 -36.56 17.15 10.73
C ILE A 71 -35.44 16.39 11.43
N GLY A 72 -34.89 15.39 10.74
CA GLY A 72 -33.49 14.99 10.88
C GLY A 72 -33.12 14.04 12.01
N GLY A 73 -34.04 13.24 12.56
CA GLY A 73 -33.67 12.08 13.37
C GLY A 73 -33.53 10.86 12.46
N GLY A 74 -32.32 10.30 12.34
CA GLY A 74 -32.15 9.00 11.66
C GLY A 74 -33.06 7.94 12.29
N ASP A 75 -33.45 6.94 11.51
CA ASP A 75 -34.27 5.83 11.99
C ASP A 75 -33.59 5.19 13.23
N PRO A 76 -34.22 5.23 14.41
CA PRO A 76 -33.61 4.74 15.64
C PRO A 76 -33.26 3.24 15.56
N GLU A 77 -34.01 2.47 14.77
CA GLU A 77 -33.72 1.06 14.55
C GLU A 77 -32.45 0.86 13.70
N ALA A 78 -32.27 1.68 12.66
CA ALA A 78 -31.06 1.67 11.85
C ALA A 78 -29.81 2.08 12.66
N ILE A 79 -29.92 3.08 13.54
CA ILE A 79 -28.83 3.47 14.45
C ILE A 79 -28.48 2.31 15.39
N LEU A 80 -29.49 1.68 16.00
CA LEU A 80 -29.33 0.54 16.90
C LEU A 80 -28.64 -0.65 16.20
N GLN A 81 -29.06 -0.96 14.97
CA GLN A 81 -28.49 -2.04 14.16
C GLN A 81 -27.03 -1.74 13.79
N SER A 82 -26.74 -0.52 13.31
CA SER A 82 -25.39 -0.10 12.95
C SER A 82 -24.45 -0.13 14.16
N ARG A 83 -24.94 0.31 15.33
CA ARG A 83 -24.22 0.23 16.60
C ARG A 83 -23.89 -1.20 17.00
N ASN A 84 -24.88 -2.09 17.00
CA ASN A 84 -24.68 -3.49 17.37
C ASN A 84 -23.71 -4.20 16.41
N ARG A 85 -23.81 -3.88 15.11
CA ARG A 85 -22.87 -4.32 14.07
C ARG A 85 -21.45 -3.82 14.35
N LEU A 86 -21.28 -2.55 14.71
CA LEU A 86 -19.97 -1.99 15.07
C LEU A 86 -19.34 -2.70 16.28
N ILE A 87 -20.12 -3.00 17.32
CA ILE A 87 -19.63 -3.72 18.51
C ILE A 87 -19.21 -5.15 18.15
N ALA A 88 -20.03 -5.86 17.38
CA ALA A 88 -19.75 -7.23 16.93
C ALA A 88 -18.51 -7.28 16.03
N LEU A 89 -18.43 -6.37 15.05
CA LEU A 89 -17.27 -6.22 14.16
C LEU A 89 -16.00 -5.90 14.96
N SER A 90 -16.06 -4.90 15.85
CA SER A 90 -14.92 -4.49 16.67
C SER A 90 -14.39 -5.64 17.54
N SER A 91 -15.30 -6.42 18.13
CA SER A 91 -14.96 -7.60 18.93
C SER A 91 -14.28 -8.68 18.06
N THR A 92 -14.79 -8.91 16.85
CA THR A 92 -14.26 -9.88 15.89
C THR A 92 -12.88 -9.47 15.36
N LEU A 93 -12.71 -8.20 15.00
CA LEU A 93 -11.43 -7.66 14.55
C LEU A 93 -10.40 -7.71 15.68
N ALA A 94 -10.78 -7.41 16.92
CA ALA A 94 -9.91 -7.53 18.07
C ALA A 94 -9.51 -8.99 18.37
N SER A 95 -10.41 -9.97 18.21
CA SER A 95 -10.08 -11.39 18.38
C SER A 95 -9.16 -11.92 17.29
N ASN A 96 -9.32 -11.42 16.06
CA ASN A 96 -8.53 -11.84 14.90
C ASN A 96 -7.18 -11.12 14.81
N SER A 97 -7.06 -9.93 15.40
CA SER A 97 -5.83 -9.14 15.39
C SER A 97 -4.71 -9.78 16.21
N ALA A 98 -3.50 -9.81 15.64
CA ALA A 98 -2.28 -10.27 16.31
C ALA A 98 -1.84 -9.41 17.52
N THR A 99 -2.46 -8.25 17.71
CA THR A 99 -2.18 -7.37 18.85
C THR A 99 -3.41 -7.19 19.75
N GLY A 100 -4.44 -8.03 19.57
CA GLY A 100 -5.68 -8.01 20.36
C GLY A 100 -6.50 -6.76 20.05
N LYS A 101 -6.84 -6.00 21.10
CA LYS A 101 -7.62 -4.76 20.99
C LYS A 101 -6.98 -3.73 20.05
N PHE A 102 -5.67 -3.79 19.83
CA PHE A 102 -4.96 -2.96 18.87
C PHE A 102 -5.06 -3.60 17.48
N ILE A 103 -5.77 -2.98 16.55
CA ILE A 103 -5.95 -3.48 15.19
C ILE A 103 -4.78 -2.98 14.34
N SER A 104 -3.97 -3.92 13.87
CA SER A 104 -2.72 -3.64 13.13
C SER A 104 -2.88 -3.78 11.62
N ARG A 105 -3.74 -4.70 11.15
CA ARG A 105 -3.93 -4.99 9.72
C ARG A 105 -4.62 -3.83 8.99
N PRO A 106 -4.07 -3.33 7.86
CA PRO A 106 -4.67 -2.23 7.11
C PRO A 106 -6.13 -2.46 6.69
N ALA A 107 -6.46 -3.65 6.19
CA ALA A 107 -7.82 -3.99 5.78
C ALA A 107 -8.81 -3.91 6.95
N ASP A 108 -8.45 -4.48 8.11
CA ASP A 108 -9.27 -4.46 9.32
C ASP A 108 -9.46 -3.02 9.85
N LYS A 109 -8.42 -2.18 9.75
CA LYS A 109 -8.52 -0.76 10.11
C LYS A 109 -9.54 -0.03 9.24
N ILE A 110 -9.54 -0.31 7.93
CA ILE A 110 -10.51 0.28 6.99
C ILE A 110 -11.92 -0.23 7.29
N LYS A 111 -12.11 -1.53 7.53
CA LYS A 111 -13.40 -2.12 7.93
C LYS A 111 -13.95 -1.45 9.19
N LEU A 112 -13.11 -1.30 10.23
CA LEU A 112 -13.48 -0.61 11.46
C LEU A 112 -13.88 0.84 11.20
N GLN A 113 -13.08 1.56 10.43
CA GLN A 113 -13.31 2.97 10.13
C GLN A 113 -14.60 3.18 9.33
N ASN A 114 -14.88 2.33 8.35
CA ASN A 114 -16.11 2.40 7.56
C ASN A 114 -17.33 2.16 8.46
N ALA A 115 -17.31 1.14 9.32
CA ALA A 115 -18.41 0.89 10.26
C ALA A 115 -18.63 2.06 11.25
N VAL A 116 -17.56 2.74 11.67
CA VAL A 116 -17.69 3.97 12.47
C VAL A 116 -18.31 5.11 11.66
N ASN A 117 -17.85 5.33 10.42
CA ASN A 117 -18.39 6.37 9.56
C ASN A 117 -19.87 6.11 9.21
N ASP A 118 -20.26 4.85 9.00
CA ASP A 118 -21.64 4.46 8.73
C ASP A 118 -22.54 4.80 9.93
N LEU A 119 -22.07 4.52 11.15
CA LEU A 119 -22.79 4.91 12.37
C LEU A 119 -22.88 6.44 12.51
N GLU A 120 -21.76 7.15 12.33
CA GLU A 120 -21.70 8.61 12.40
C GLU A 120 -22.61 9.28 11.35
N ALA A 121 -22.76 8.67 10.16
CA ALA A 121 -23.63 9.19 9.10
C ALA A 121 -25.13 9.01 9.39
N LEU A 122 -25.50 7.97 10.16
CA LEU A 122 -26.89 7.74 10.58
C LEU A 122 -27.28 8.61 11.78
N THR A 123 -26.32 9.00 12.59
CA THR A 123 -26.56 9.81 13.79
C THR A 123 -26.71 11.27 13.41
N SER A 124 -27.81 11.88 13.83
CA SER A 124 -28.06 13.30 13.60
C SER A 124 -26.97 14.15 14.29
N PHE A 125 -26.71 15.35 13.78
CA PHE A 125 -25.68 16.28 14.26
C PHE A 125 -25.88 16.81 15.70
N GLN A 126 -26.74 16.19 16.52
CA GLN A 126 -26.82 16.57 17.91
C GLN A 126 -25.52 16.19 18.61
N PRO A 127 -24.78 17.18 19.14
CA PRO A 127 -23.55 16.88 19.83
C PRO A 127 -23.86 16.04 21.08
N PRO A 128 -23.02 15.05 21.39
CA PRO A 128 -23.26 14.21 22.54
C PRO A 128 -23.25 15.03 23.84
N SER A 129 -24.12 14.65 24.78
CA SER A 129 -24.15 15.32 26.09
C SER A 129 -22.94 14.92 26.94
N GLU A 130 -22.37 15.87 27.67
CA GLU A 130 -21.25 15.61 28.59
C GLU A 130 -21.62 14.56 29.66
N GLN A 131 -22.88 14.52 30.07
CA GLN A 131 -23.37 13.57 31.07
C GLN A 131 -23.30 12.12 30.59
N MET A 132 -23.55 11.87 29.30
CA MET A 132 -23.43 10.54 28.71
C MET A 132 -21.99 10.04 28.76
N MET A 133 -20.99 10.92 28.75
CA MET A 133 -19.57 10.54 28.81
C MET A 133 -19.13 10.03 30.18
N LEU A 134 -19.83 10.37 31.27
CA LEU A 134 -19.46 9.97 32.61
C LEU A 134 -19.57 8.44 32.79
N GLY A 135 -18.63 7.85 33.53
CA GLY A 135 -18.64 6.43 33.86
C GLY A 135 -17.38 5.67 33.43
N ASP A 136 -17.47 4.33 33.49
CA ASP A 136 -16.37 3.41 33.20
C ASP A 136 -16.55 2.84 31.79
N TRP A 137 -15.56 3.05 30.92
CA TRP A 137 -15.60 2.68 29.51
C TRP A 137 -14.50 1.67 29.18
N THR A 138 -14.84 0.41 28.92
CA THR A 138 -13.86 -0.63 28.54
C THR A 138 -13.56 -0.55 27.05
N LEU A 139 -12.27 -0.44 26.70
CA LEU A 139 -11.80 -0.45 25.32
C LEU A 139 -12.05 -1.82 24.70
N ILE A 140 -12.74 -1.85 23.56
CA ILE A 140 -12.95 -3.08 22.78
C ILE A 140 -12.03 -3.14 21.56
N ALA A 141 -11.77 -2.01 20.90
CA ALA A 141 -10.92 -1.93 19.72
C ALA A 141 -10.26 -0.55 19.59
N THR A 142 -9.04 -0.52 19.08
CA THR A 142 -8.34 0.71 18.68
C THR A 142 -7.52 0.51 17.41
N ALA A 143 -7.50 1.51 16.54
CA ALA A 143 -6.79 1.51 15.29
C ALA A 143 -6.11 2.86 15.06
N ASN A 144 -4.91 2.85 14.48
CA ASN A 144 -4.30 4.04 13.90
C ASN A 144 -4.66 4.08 12.41
N VAL A 145 -5.54 4.99 12.03
CA VAL A 145 -6.01 5.20 10.65
C VAL A 145 -5.36 6.46 10.07
N PRO A 146 -5.14 6.55 8.75
CA PRO A 146 -4.67 7.79 8.13
C PRO A 146 -5.60 8.95 8.48
N SER A 147 -5.05 10.13 8.77
CA SER A 147 -5.87 11.30 9.08
C SER A 147 -6.77 11.67 7.90
N SER A 148 -7.97 12.17 8.19
CA SER A 148 -8.95 12.58 7.18
C SER A 148 -8.42 13.65 6.21
N ASP A 149 -7.51 14.51 6.66
CA ASP A 149 -6.84 15.52 5.82
C ASP A 149 -5.93 14.90 4.75
N ILE A 150 -5.26 13.79 5.10
CA ILE A 150 -4.45 13.04 4.16
C ILE A 150 -5.36 12.30 3.17
N ARG A 151 -6.47 11.72 3.63
CA ARG A 151 -7.47 11.08 2.75
C ARG A 151 -8.05 12.05 1.73
N ARG A 152 -8.45 13.26 2.12
CA ARG A 152 -8.96 14.27 1.17
C ARG A 152 -7.98 14.59 0.04
N ARG A 153 -6.66 14.48 0.31
CA ARG A 153 -5.63 14.66 -0.72
C ARG A 153 -5.48 13.44 -1.64
N PHE A 154 -5.77 12.25 -1.13
CA PHE A 154 -5.74 11.00 -1.91
C PHE A 154 -7.00 10.81 -2.74
N ASP A 155 -8.18 11.03 -2.16
CA ASP A 155 -9.47 10.90 -2.85
C ASP A 155 -9.59 11.93 -3.99
N LYS A 156 -9.14 13.18 -3.76
CA LYS A 156 -9.09 14.21 -4.80
C LYS A 156 -8.10 13.92 -5.94
N LYS A 157 -7.18 12.96 -5.75
CA LYS A 157 -6.29 12.47 -6.80
C LYS A 157 -6.83 11.24 -7.51
N ASN A 158 -7.86 10.59 -6.97
CA ASN A 158 -8.40 9.34 -7.49
C ASN A 158 -9.49 9.54 -8.55
N ASP A 159 -9.96 10.79 -8.74
CA ASP A 159 -10.79 11.17 -9.90
C ASP A 159 -9.98 11.19 -11.21
N ASN A 160 -8.65 11.08 -11.12
CA ASN A 160 -7.78 10.80 -12.26
C ASN A 160 -7.27 9.35 -12.12
N ASN A 161 -7.90 8.43 -12.86
CA ASN A 161 -7.71 6.97 -12.90
C ASN A 161 -6.24 6.46 -12.90
N ASN A 162 -5.50 6.56 -11.80
CA ASN A 162 -4.18 5.92 -11.67
C ASN A 162 -3.68 5.69 -10.23
N LEU A 163 -4.58 5.56 -9.24
CA LEU A 163 -4.19 5.39 -7.82
C LEU A 163 -4.26 3.95 -7.28
N LEU A 164 -4.24 2.92 -8.14
CA LEU A 164 -3.76 1.60 -7.71
C LEU A 164 -2.22 1.48 -7.77
N GLY A 165 -1.52 2.48 -8.33
CA GLY A 165 -0.08 2.44 -8.57
C GLY A 165 0.85 2.69 -7.37
N TRP A 166 0.36 3.15 -6.20
CA TRP A 166 1.25 3.42 -5.06
C TRP A 166 1.46 2.17 -4.16
N PHE A 167 0.46 1.31 -3.98
CA PHE A 167 0.63 0.11 -3.14
C PHE A 167 0.93 -1.19 -3.89
N GLY A 168 0.92 -1.19 -5.23
CA GLY A 168 1.18 -2.40 -5.99
C GLY A 168 1.50 -2.17 -7.46
N ASN A 169 2.72 -1.74 -7.78
CA ASN A 169 3.44 -2.31 -8.92
C ASN A 169 4.94 -1.97 -8.85
N LYS A 170 5.70 -2.86 -8.23
CA LYS A 170 7.12 -3.03 -8.52
C LYS A 170 7.31 -4.47 -8.96
N ASN A 171 7.03 -4.73 -10.22
CA ASN A 171 7.71 -5.78 -10.97
C ASN A 171 9.18 -5.40 -11.00
N GLY A 172 9.93 -5.98 -10.08
CA GLY A 172 11.35 -5.75 -9.89
C GLY A 172 11.81 -6.69 -8.80
N ASP A 173 12.31 -7.84 -9.23
CA ASP A 173 12.84 -8.97 -8.44
C ASP A 173 13.87 -8.53 -7.39
N ASN A 174 13.38 -7.95 -6.30
CA ASN A 174 14.17 -7.68 -5.12
C ASN A 174 13.46 -8.28 -3.93
N LYS A 175 13.91 -9.49 -3.59
CA LYS A 175 13.84 -10.12 -2.27
C LYS A 175 14.51 -9.22 -1.23
N ARG A 176 13.95 -8.04 -0.98
CA ARG A 176 14.20 -7.31 0.25
C ARG A 176 13.25 -7.91 1.28
N SER A 177 13.85 -8.76 2.11
CA SER A 177 13.38 -9.15 3.44
C SER A 177 13.16 -7.89 4.30
N GLY A 178 12.13 -7.12 3.98
CA GLY A 178 11.53 -6.19 4.91
C GLY A 178 10.83 -7.03 5.97
N LEU A 179 11.28 -6.91 7.22
CA LEU A 179 10.62 -7.45 8.40
C LEU A 179 9.13 -7.04 8.40
N SER A 180 8.26 -7.82 7.77
CA SER A 180 6.83 -7.82 8.04
C SER A 180 6.61 -8.55 9.36
N LEU A 181 7.09 -7.94 10.46
CA LEU A 181 7.01 -8.51 11.82
C LEU A 181 5.56 -8.71 12.32
N PHE A 182 4.55 -8.32 11.53
CA PHE A 182 3.13 -8.39 11.86
C PHE A 182 2.21 -8.91 10.73
N GLY A 183 2.76 -9.46 9.64
CA GLY A 183 2.01 -9.73 8.41
C GLY A 183 2.05 -11.17 7.93
N SER A 184 1.56 -12.12 8.72
CA SER A 184 1.11 -13.41 8.17
C SER A 184 -0.40 -13.48 8.31
N GLU A 185 -1.10 -13.27 7.19
CA GLU A 185 -2.51 -13.62 7.06
C GLU A 185 -2.70 -15.10 7.40
N GLY A 186 -3.74 -15.41 8.16
CA GLY A 186 -4.16 -16.78 8.46
C GLY A 186 -3.30 -17.61 9.42
N ARG A 187 -2.12 -17.16 9.90
CA ARG A 187 -1.40 -17.97 10.91
C ARG A 187 -2.18 -17.99 12.23
N PRO A 188 -2.52 -19.17 12.77
CA PRO A 188 -3.15 -19.26 14.07
C PRO A 188 -2.23 -18.62 15.10
N LEU A 189 -2.78 -17.67 15.84
CA LEU A 189 -2.05 -16.93 16.87
C LEU A 189 -1.47 -17.93 17.88
N ASN A 190 -0.20 -17.73 18.26
CA ASN A 190 0.43 -18.53 19.30
C ASN A 190 -0.45 -18.44 20.58
N PRO A 191 -0.79 -19.58 21.22
CA PRO A 191 -1.54 -19.61 22.47
C PRO A 191 -1.06 -18.61 23.53
N ILE A 192 0.27 -18.42 23.68
CA ILE A 192 0.86 -17.42 24.60
C ILE A 192 0.28 -16.02 24.33
N GLN A 193 0.24 -15.63 23.06
CA GLN A 193 -0.27 -14.32 22.68
C GLN A 193 -1.78 -14.22 22.93
N LYS A 194 -2.54 -15.29 22.72
CA LYS A 194 -3.99 -15.32 23.02
C LYS A 194 -4.23 -15.13 24.52
N SER A 195 -3.47 -15.81 25.37
CA SER A 195 -3.62 -15.73 26.83
C SER A 195 -3.19 -14.37 27.38
N ILE A 196 -2.07 -13.81 26.89
CA ILE A 196 -1.65 -12.43 27.25
C ILE A 196 -2.71 -11.40 26.82
N ARG A 197 -3.35 -11.57 25.66
CA ARG A 197 -4.41 -10.64 25.24
C ARG A 197 -5.63 -10.69 26.15
N LYS A 198 -6.02 -11.89 26.59
CA LYS A 198 -7.13 -12.06 27.55
C LYS A 198 -6.79 -11.47 28.92
N SER A 199 -5.52 -11.47 29.30
CA SER A 199 -5.06 -10.92 30.59
C SER A 199 -5.09 -9.40 30.69
N ILE A 200 -5.21 -8.66 29.57
CA ILE A 200 -5.12 -7.19 29.56
C ILE A 200 -6.50 -6.57 29.31
N GLU A 201 -7.00 -5.84 30.30
CA GLU A 201 -8.15 -4.96 30.17
C GLU A 201 -7.71 -3.49 30.18
N VAL A 202 -8.37 -2.66 29.39
CA VAL A 202 -8.13 -1.21 29.36
C VAL A 202 -9.48 -0.55 29.55
N THR A 203 -9.59 0.26 30.59
CA THR A 203 -10.81 1.01 30.93
C THR A 203 -10.47 2.49 31.04
N GLN A 204 -11.26 3.35 30.42
CA GLN A 204 -11.20 4.78 30.64
C GLN A 204 -12.32 5.18 31.58
N ARG A 205 -12.00 5.76 32.74
CA ARG A 205 -12.98 6.25 33.71
C ARG A 205 -13.07 7.76 33.56
N ILE A 206 -14.26 8.25 33.22
CA ILE A 206 -14.55 9.68 33.13
C ILE A 206 -15.35 10.06 34.36
N ARG A 207 -14.83 11.04 35.11
CA ARG A 207 -15.38 11.46 36.40
C ARG A 207 -15.63 12.96 36.42
N SER A 208 -16.57 13.33 37.28
CA SER A 208 -16.67 14.67 37.84
C SER A 208 -16.35 14.55 39.34
N ASP A 209 -15.15 14.95 39.73
CA ASP A 209 -14.66 14.83 41.10
C ASP A 209 -15.27 15.91 42.03
N GLY A 210 -16.10 16.83 41.52
CA GLY A 210 -16.73 17.91 42.30
C GLY A 210 -15.75 18.96 42.87
N VAL A 211 -14.44 18.69 42.85
CA VAL A 211 -13.36 19.58 43.27
C VAL A 211 -13.22 20.71 42.23
N GLY A 212 -14.02 21.76 42.39
CA GLY A 212 -14.07 22.91 41.49
C GLY A 212 -15.35 23.74 41.61
N ALA A 213 -16.43 23.15 42.17
CA ALA A 213 -17.68 23.86 42.43
C ALA A 213 -17.63 24.59 43.78
N ASN A 214 -16.87 25.70 43.85
CA ASN A 214 -17.06 26.69 44.91
C ASN A 214 -18.29 27.59 44.66
N ASP A 215 -18.97 27.43 43.53
CA ASP A 215 -20.24 28.08 43.24
C ASP A 215 -21.38 27.09 43.38
N SER A 216 -22.35 27.45 44.21
CA SER A 216 -23.56 26.71 44.56
C SER A 216 -24.59 26.62 43.42
N SER A 217 -24.15 26.60 42.16
CA SER A 217 -25.00 26.33 41.01
C SER A 217 -24.97 24.83 40.69
N SER A 218 -26.14 24.27 40.42
CA SER A 218 -26.43 22.84 40.22
C SER A 218 -25.77 22.17 39.00
N ASP A 219 -24.79 22.81 38.35
CA ASP A 219 -24.15 22.33 37.12
C ASP A 219 -22.91 21.46 37.41
N SER A 220 -22.96 20.66 38.47
CA SER A 220 -21.85 19.85 39.01
C SER A 220 -21.45 18.63 38.15
N ASN A 221 -21.87 18.56 36.89
CA ASN A 221 -21.63 17.39 36.02
C ASN A 221 -20.48 17.60 35.01
N SER A 222 -19.70 18.67 35.13
CA SER A 222 -18.59 18.94 34.22
C SER A 222 -17.48 17.88 34.37
N ILE A 223 -16.96 17.41 33.24
CA ILE A 223 -15.89 16.43 33.19
C ILE A 223 -14.59 17.12 33.61
N ASN A 224 -14.04 16.74 34.77
CA ASN A 224 -12.79 17.32 35.28
C ASN A 224 -11.64 16.31 35.43
N ARG A 225 -11.93 15.00 35.25
CA ARG A 225 -10.94 13.94 35.39
C ARG A 225 -11.17 12.77 34.46
N VAL A 226 -10.07 12.27 33.88
CA VAL A 226 -10.04 11.07 33.05
C VAL A 226 -8.92 10.14 33.53
N ASP A 227 -9.30 8.95 34.00
CA ASP A 227 -8.34 7.93 34.42
C ASP A 227 -8.25 6.84 33.34
N ASN A 228 -7.07 6.65 32.74
CA ASN A 228 -6.81 5.50 31.89
C ASN A 228 -6.27 4.35 32.76
N VAL A 229 -7.11 3.34 32.97
CA VAL A 229 -6.82 2.17 33.77
C VAL A 229 -6.38 1.03 32.86
N ILE A 230 -5.16 0.54 33.05
CA ILE A 230 -4.63 -0.66 32.40
C ILE A 230 -4.56 -1.73 33.47
N GLU A 231 -5.36 -2.77 33.29
CA GLU A 231 -5.49 -3.88 34.20
C GLU A 231 -4.87 -5.14 33.59
N TYR A 232 -4.06 -5.82 34.38
CA TYR A 232 -3.39 -7.05 34.02
C TYR A 232 -3.72 -8.14 35.03
N THR A 233 -4.31 -9.23 34.55
CA THR A 233 -4.59 -10.44 35.34
C THR A 233 -3.58 -11.52 34.93
N PRO A 234 -2.53 -11.77 35.72
CA PRO A 234 -1.55 -12.79 35.37
C PRO A 234 -2.22 -14.15 35.25
N LEU A 235 -1.60 -15.01 34.45
CA LEU A 235 -2.05 -16.40 34.32
C LEU A 235 -1.55 -17.17 35.53
N ASP A 236 -2.41 -17.96 36.16
CA ASP A 236 -2.02 -18.79 37.30
C ASP A 236 -1.35 -20.09 36.85
N THR A 237 -1.80 -20.66 35.72
CA THR A 237 -1.30 -21.92 35.17
C THR A 237 -0.95 -21.79 33.69
N LEU A 238 -0.13 -22.72 33.20
CA LEU A 238 0.22 -22.81 31.78
C LEU A 238 -0.82 -23.58 30.94
N GLN A 239 -1.93 -24.02 31.55
CA GLN A 239 -2.99 -24.79 30.88
C GLN A 239 -3.54 -24.07 29.65
N ASP A 240 -3.70 -22.75 29.73
CA ASP A 240 -4.23 -21.94 28.63
C ASP A 240 -3.19 -21.63 27.54
N ILE A 241 -1.93 -21.94 27.79
CA ILE A 241 -0.81 -21.60 26.92
C ILE A 241 -0.28 -22.83 26.18
N ILE A 242 -0.14 -23.96 26.86
CA ILE A 242 0.53 -25.12 26.29
C ILE A 242 -0.51 -25.97 25.55
N PRO A 243 -0.29 -26.30 24.26
CA PRO A 243 -1.14 -27.24 23.54
C PRO A 243 -1.22 -28.59 24.28
N LYS A 244 -2.40 -29.19 24.35
CA LYS A 244 -2.63 -30.47 25.07
C LYS A 244 -1.80 -31.64 24.50
N ASP A 245 -1.41 -31.51 23.24
CA ASP A 245 -0.56 -32.42 22.47
C ASP A 245 0.94 -32.25 22.74
N PHE A 246 1.35 -31.28 23.57
CA PHE A 246 2.75 -31.09 23.92
C PHE A 246 3.26 -32.26 24.79
N PRO A 247 4.41 -32.90 24.47
CA PRO A 247 4.88 -34.11 25.16
C PRO A 247 5.08 -33.97 26.67
N LEU A 248 5.29 -32.73 27.15
CA LEU A 248 5.48 -32.42 28.57
C LEU A 248 4.27 -31.71 29.18
N PHE A 249 3.11 -31.72 28.53
CA PHE A 249 1.90 -31.03 28.99
C PHE A 249 1.59 -31.38 30.45
N GLY A 250 1.52 -32.68 30.80
CA GLY A 250 1.20 -33.11 32.17
C GLY A 250 2.20 -32.69 33.25
N PHE A 251 3.46 -32.38 32.89
CA PHE A 251 4.43 -31.84 33.84
C PHE A 251 4.28 -30.32 34.01
N LEU A 252 4.02 -29.61 32.91
CA LEU A 252 3.95 -28.15 32.88
C LEU A 252 2.57 -27.60 33.26
N GLU A 253 1.53 -28.44 33.23
CA GLU A 253 0.14 -28.08 33.53
C GLU A 253 -0.02 -27.44 34.93
N ASN A 254 0.71 -27.98 35.90
CA ASN A 254 0.65 -27.57 37.31
C ASN A 254 1.75 -26.56 37.68
N LEU A 255 2.55 -26.12 36.73
CA LEU A 255 3.59 -25.12 37.00
C LEU A 255 2.92 -23.77 37.24
N ASN A 256 2.91 -23.34 38.50
CA ASN A 256 2.47 -22.00 38.87
C ASN A 256 3.43 -20.96 38.27
N VAL A 257 2.95 -20.26 37.23
CA VAL A 257 3.69 -19.19 36.55
C VAL A 257 3.54 -17.84 37.23
N ASN A 258 2.74 -17.79 38.29
CA ASN A 258 2.50 -16.65 39.16
C ASN A 258 3.00 -16.94 40.59
N PRO A 259 4.33 -17.05 40.79
CA PRO A 259 4.90 -17.44 42.10
C PRO A 259 4.61 -16.43 43.21
N LEU A 260 4.32 -15.18 42.84
CA LEU A 260 3.96 -14.10 43.77
C LEU A 260 2.46 -14.08 44.10
N GLN A 261 1.67 -14.98 43.50
CA GLN A 261 0.22 -15.06 43.68
C GLN A 261 -0.47 -13.71 43.51
N VAL A 262 -0.02 -12.95 42.50
CA VAL A 262 -0.61 -11.67 42.13
C VAL A 262 -1.95 -11.98 41.49
N LYS A 263 -3.05 -11.52 42.08
CA LYS A 263 -4.38 -11.72 41.50
C LYS A 263 -4.61 -10.75 40.35
N LYS A 264 -4.13 -9.52 40.50
CA LYS A 264 -4.41 -8.42 39.58
C LYS A 264 -3.44 -7.27 39.79
N SER A 265 -2.90 -6.75 38.69
CA SER A 265 -2.09 -5.54 38.68
C SER A 265 -2.82 -4.47 37.89
N LYS A 266 -2.83 -3.24 38.39
CA LYS A 266 -3.58 -2.13 37.81
C LYS A 266 -2.70 -0.90 37.76
N VAL A 267 -2.48 -0.37 36.56
CA VAL A 267 -1.83 0.92 36.34
C VAL A 267 -2.91 1.95 36.01
N VAL A 268 -2.99 3.01 36.79
CA VAL A 268 -3.92 4.12 36.59
C VAL A 268 -3.13 5.35 36.18
N LEU A 269 -3.38 5.82 34.97
CA LEU A 269 -2.86 7.10 34.48
C LEU A 269 -3.96 8.15 34.70
N VAL A 270 -3.76 9.00 35.70
CA VAL A 270 -4.73 10.03 36.10
C VAL A 270 -4.48 11.29 35.27
N HIS A 271 -5.54 11.81 34.66
CA HIS A 271 -5.48 13.05 33.89
C HIS A 271 -6.49 14.05 34.42
N LYS A 272 -6.08 15.31 34.51
CA LYS A 272 -6.99 16.45 34.61
C LYS A 272 -7.64 16.63 33.25
N ALA A 273 -8.95 16.81 33.21
CA ALA A 273 -9.71 16.92 31.99
C ALA A 273 -10.48 18.24 31.94
N GLU A 274 -10.71 18.75 30.74
CA GLU A 274 -11.49 19.95 30.48
C GLU A 274 -12.22 19.78 29.14
N VAL A 275 -13.51 20.11 29.10
CA VAL A 275 -14.28 20.10 27.85
C VAL A 275 -14.02 21.42 27.13
N GLU A 276 -13.36 21.35 25.96
CA GLU A 276 -13.02 22.55 25.17
C GLU A 276 -14.17 22.99 24.26
N SER A 277 -14.94 22.03 23.73
CA SER A 277 -16.07 22.31 22.85
C SER A 277 -17.08 21.18 22.89
N VAL A 278 -18.37 21.50 22.77
CA VAL A 278 -19.46 20.51 22.65
C VAL A 278 -19.91 20.38 21.18
N ALA A 279 -19.97 21.48 20.43
CA ALA A 279 -20.33 21.50 19.01
C ALA A 279 -19.16 21.99 18.12
N PRO A 280 -18.92 21.41 16.93
CA PRO A 280 -19.69 20.33 16.28
C PRO A 280 -19.39 18.92 16.82
N VAL A 281 -18.33 18.76 17.62
CA VAL A 281 -17.95 17.49 18.26
C VAL A 281 -17.51 17.77 19.69
N LEU A 282 -17.86 16.87 20.61
CA LEU A 282 -17.41 16.95 22.00
C LEU A 282 -15.91 16.68 22.09
N ARG A 283 -15.14 17.74 22.33
CA ARG A 283 -13.67 17.70 22.48
C ARG A 283 -13.29 17.80 23.94
N THR A 284 -12.52 16.82 24.40
CA THR A 284 -11.98 16.81 25.75
C THR A 284 -10.47 16.93 25.70
N LYS A 285 -9.95 17.96 26.37
CA LYS A 285 -8.54 18.12 26.66
C LYS A 285 -8.20 17.34 27.91
N ILE A 286 -7.06 16.67 27.90
CA ILE A 286 -6.53 15.93 29.05
C ILE A 286 -5.07 16.31 29.28
N ALA A 287 -4.69 16.42 30.54
CA ALA A 287 -3.31 16.65 30.96
C ALA A 287 -2.91 15.58 31.98
N TRP A 288 -1.81 14.86 31.73
CA TRP A 288 -1.36 13.79 32.63
C TRP A 288 -0.81 14.35 33.95
N VAL A 289 -1.46 13.97 35.06
CA VAL A 289 -1.16 14.46 36.42
C VAL A 289 -0.34 13.46 37.22
N SER A 290 -0.73 12.18 37.21
CA SER A 290 -0.04 11.16 38.01
C SER A 290 -0.21 9.76 37.44
N SER A 291 0.65 8.84 37.88
CA SER A 291 0.52 7.41 37.63
C SER A 291 0.49 6.66 38.95
N VAL A 292 -0.46 5.75 39.10
CA VAL A 292 -0.63 4.90 40.30
C VAL A 292 -0.58 3.44 39.88
N LEU A 293 0.26 2.65 40.55
CA LEU A 293 0.33 1.20 40.42
C LEU A 293 -0.30 0.58 41.66
N ASN A 294 -1.40 -0.13 41.45
CA ASN A 294 -2.09 -0.93 42.46
C ASN A 294 -1.87 -2.41 42.17
N VAL A 295 -1.55 -3.20 43.20
CA VAL A 295 -1.32 -4.64 43.09
C VAL A 295 -2.16 -5.37 44.12
N ALA A 296 -3.03 -6.25 43.64
CA ALA A 296 -3.83 -7.18 44.45
C ALA A 296 -3.24 -8.59 44.36
N GLY A 297 -3.27 -9.32 45.46
CA GLY A 297 -2.75 -10.69 45.51
C GLY A 297 -3.26 -11.46 46.70
N THR A 298 -3.04 -12.77 46.69
CA THR A 298 -3.41 -13.68 47.79
C THR A 298 -2.22 -14.04 48.68
N SER A 299 -1.01 -13.66 48.29
CA SER A 299 0.18 -13.83 49.14
C SER A 299 0.09 -12.94 50.38
N GLN A 300 0.79 -13.33 51.44
CA GLN A 300 0.93 -12.53 52.68
C GLN A 300 1.51 -11.11 52.48
N PHE A 301 2.10 -10.83 51.30
CA PHE A 301 2.71 -9.54 50.98
C PHE A 301 1.77 -8.58 50.25
N PHE A 302 0.59 -9.04 49.81
CA PHE A 302 -0.36 -8.24 49.04
C PHE A 302 -1.71 -8.20 49.73
N GLU A 303 -2.41 -7.07 49.58
CA GLU A 303 -3.80 -6.97 50.02
C GLU A 303 -4.72 -7.66 49.01
N PRO A 304 -5.75 -8.40 49.46
CA PRO A 304 -6.67 -9.13 48.58
C PRO A 304 -7.42 -8.24 47.58
N ASP A 305 -7.76 -7.02 48.00
CA ASP A 305 -8.48 -6.02 47.20
C ASP A 305 -7.54 -5.07 46.44
N GLY A 306 -6.24 -5.16 46.71
CA GLY A 306 -5.19 -4.37 46.08
C GLY A 306 -4.83 -3.10 46.83
N ALA A 307 -3.53 -2.92 47.06
CA ALA A 307 -2.96 -1.72 47.66
C ALA A 307 -2.21 -0.90 46.62
N ASP A 308 -2.15 0.42 46.81
CA ASP A 308 -1.33 1.31 46.00
C ASP A 308 0.14 1.12 46.39
N VAL A 309 0.89 0.43 45.53
CA VAL A 309 2.30 0.08 45.78
C VAL A 309 3.23 1.20 45.35
N PHE A 310 2.86 1.95 44.30
CA PHE A 310 3.66 3.03 43.78
C PHE A 310 2.78 4.14 43.19
N GLY A 311 3.10 5.38 43.52
CA GLY A 311 2.46 6.56 42.96
C GLY A 311 3.52 7.59 42.60
N THR A 312 3.49 8.10 41.37
CA THR A 312 4.34 9.21 40.95
C THR A 312 3.48 10.32 40.37
N ASN A 313 3.71 11.54 40.86
CA ASN A 313 3.15 12.73 40.24
C ASN A 313 4.04 13.11 39.05
N ASN A 314 3.42 13.65 38.00
CA ASN A 314 4.13 14.23 36.88
C ASN A 314 4.60 15.64 37.28
N PRO A 315 5.91 15.89 37.45
CA PRO A 315 6.42 17.21 37.85
C PRO A 315 6.18 18.30 36.79
N PHE A 316 5.79 17.93 35.56
CA PHE A 316 5.51 18.83 34.45
C PHE A 316 4.00 18.91 34.10
N GLY A 317 3.15 18.59 35.08
CA GLY A 317 1.75 18.14 35.00
C GLY A 317 0.75 18.86 34.08
N GLU A 318 1.06 20.02 33.52
CA GLU A 318 0.18 20.75 32.59
C GLU A 318 0.85 21.18 31.29
N PHE A 319 2.19 21.15 31.19
CA PHE A 319 2.89 21.80 30.07
C PHE A 319 3.37 20.84 28.99
N LEU A 320 3.73 19.60 29.32
CA LEU A 320 4.43 18.70 28.40
C LEU A 320 3.62 17.47 27.96
N ASN A 321 2.46 17.21 28.57
CA ASN A 321 1.67 16.00 28.32
C ASN A 321 0.17 16.30 28.20
N VAL A 322 -0.14 17.37 27.46
CA VAL A 322 -1.50 17.71 27.08
C VAL A 322 -1.85 16.95 25.82
N GLY A 323 -2.96 16.22 25.85
CA GLY A 323 -3.58 15.60 24.69
C GLY A 323 -5.02 16.06 24.55
N THR A 324 -5.60 15.85 23.37
CA THR A 324 -7.03 16.05 23.14
C THR A 324 -7.62 14.80 22.49
N PHE A 325 -8.89 14.55 22.75
CA PHE A 325 -9.66 13.58 21.98
C PHE A 325 -11.04 14.13 21.68
N ASP A 326 -11.52 13.81 20.49
CA ASP A 326 -12.85 14.14 19.99
C ASP A 326 -13.74 12.90 20.22
N THR A 327 -14.99 13.12 20.63
CA THR A 327 -15.99 12.06 20.81
C THR A 327 -17.11 12.29 19.80
N PRO A 328 -17.00 11.73 18.58
CA PRO A 328 -17.99 11.93 17.53
C PRO A 328 -19.34 11.25 17.84
N PHE A 329 -19.33 10.19 18.64
CA PHE A 329 -20.53 9.44 19.01
C PHE A 329 -20.41 8.87 20.42
N VAL A 330 -21.48 9.03 21.21
CA VAL A 330 -21.66 8.34 22.49
C VAL A 330 -23.15 8.17 22.75
N ASP A 331 -23.52 6.99 23.24
CA ASP A 331 -24.84 6.71 23.80
C ASP A 331 -24.67 6.11 25.21
N GLU A 332 -25.70 5.44 25.73
CA GLU A 332 -25.67 4.82 27.05
C GLU A 332 -24.63 3.69 27.17
N ASP A 333 -24.15 3.15 26.05
CA ASP A 333 -23.51 1.85 26.01
C ASP A 333 -22.21 1.79 25.22
N ILE A 334 -22.08 2.56 24.15
CA ILE A 334 -20.89 2.65 23.31
C ILE A 334 -20.42 4.11 23.26
N ARG A 335 -19.11 4.25 23.10
CA ARG A 335 -18.47 5.53 22.85
C ARG A 335 -17.35 5.38 21.86
N ILE A 336 -17.32 6.28 20.89
CA ILE A 336 -16.26 6.39 19.90
C ILE A 336 -15.40 7.58 20.27
N SER A 337 -14.09 7.39 20.24
CA SER A 337 -13.11 8.43 20.54
C SER A 337 -12.08 8.48 19.41
N ARG A 338 -11.77 9.70 18.96
CA ARG A 338 -10.83 10.02 17.90
C ARG A 338 -9.76 10.95 18.45
N THR A 339 -8.49 10.57 18.36
CA THR A 339 -7.37 11.48 18.67
C THR A 339 -6.70 11.87 17.36
N LYS A 340 -6.77 13.15 17.01
CA LYS A 340 -6.13 13.68 15.80
C LYS A 340 -4.62 13.75 16.00
N GLY A 341 -3.87 13.19 15.06
CA GLY A 341 -2.43 13.33 14.96
C GLY A 341 -2.02 13.89 13.60
N PRO A 342 -0.75 14.26 13.41
CA PRO A 342 -0.27 14.91 12.18
C PRO A 342 -0.37 14.01 10.94
N VAL A 343 -0.23 12.69 11.12
CA VAL A 343 -0.24 11.71 10.02
C VAL A 343 -1.32 10.66 10.22
N PHE A 344 -1.51 10.23 11.46
CA PHE A 344 -2.48 9.21 11.82
C PHE A 344 -3.44 9.77 12.86
N GLU A 345 -4.70 9.43 12.69
CA GLU A 345 -5.72 9.56 13.69
C GLU A 345 -5.84 8.24 14.45
N GLN A 346 -5.94 8.32 15.77
CA GLN A 346 -6.21 7.13 16.59
C GLN A 346 -7.70 7.02 16.84
N LEU A 347 -8.31 5.98 16.29
CA LEU A 347 -9.69 5.61 16.51
C LEU A 347 -9.77 4.61 17.68
N ARG A 348 -10.70 4.82 18.60
CA ARG A 348 -10.93 3.97 19.78
C ARG A 348 -12.42 3.77 19.98
N ILE A 349 -12.82 2.54 20.26
CA ILE A 349 -14.21 2.17 20.51
C ILE A 349 -14.28 1.56 21.90
N PHE A 350 -15.17 2.10 22.71
CA PHE A 350 -15.38 1.71 24.09
C PHE A 350 -16.81 1.25 24.30
N VAL A 351 -16.99 0.33 25.25
CA VAL A 351 -18.29 -0.11 25.74
C VAL A 351 -18.39 0.21 27.22
N ARG A 352 -19.54 0.71 27.68
CA ARG A 352 -19.75 1.03 29.10
C ARG A 352 -19.69 -0.24 29.94
N LYS A 353 -19.00 -0.18 31.07
CA LYS A 353 -18.90 -1.30 31.98
C LYS A 353 -20.26 -1.59 32.62
N GLY A 354 -20.72 -2.84 32.49
CA GLY A 354 -22.01 -3.29 33.02
C GLY A 354 -23.19 -3.10 32.06
N SER A 355 -22.96 -2.66 30.81
CA SER A 355 -24.02 -2.68 29.80
C SER A 355 -24.30 -4.11 29.34
N ASN A 356 -25.58 -4.47 29.29
CA ASN A 356 -26.06 -5.77 28.78
C ASN A 356 -26.36 -5.69 27.27
N MET A 357 -25.48 -5.01 26.53
CA MET A 357 -25.73 -4.53 25.17
C MET A 357 -26.13 -5.59 24.16
N LEU A 358 -25.55 -6.77 24.31
CA LEU A 358 -25.72 -7.88 23.40
C LEU A 358 -25.81 -9.11 24.27
N ASP A 359 -26.98 -9.73 24.30
CA ASP A 359 -27.08 -11.12 24.70
C ASP A 359 -26.05 -11.92 23.88
N SER A 360 -25.41 -12.92 24.50
CA SER A 360 -24.35 -13.70 23.84
C SER A 360 -24.82 -14.23 22.48
N ASP A 361 -26.10 -14.61 22.44
CA ASP A 361 -26.76 -15.21 21.28
C ASP A 361 -26.91 -14.21 20.13
N MET A 362 -27.29 -12.95 20.42
CA MET A 362 -27.39 -11.90 19.41
C MET A 362 -26.02 -11.54 18.85
N LYS A 363 -25.00 -11.53 19.72
CA LYS A 363 -23.62 -11.26 19.31
C LYS A 363 -23.11 -12.36 18.37
N ASP A 364 -23.36 -13.62 18.70
CA ASP A 364 -22.96 -14.75 17.87
C ASP A 364 -23.71 -14.77 16.53
N SER A 365 -24.99 -14.39 16.51
CA SER A 365 -25.77 -14.24 15.28
C SER A 365 -25.17 -13.16 14.35
N LEU A 366 -24.85 -11.97 14.89
CA LEU A 366 -24.24 -10.89 14.10
C LEU A 366 -22.84 -11.25 13.61
N VAL A 367 -22.07 -11.99 14.41
CA VAL A 367 -20.75 -12.48 14.00
C VAL A 367 -20.88 -13.52 12.88
N ALA A 368 -21.88 -14.40 12.94
CA ALA A 368 -22.17 -15.35 11.87
C ALA A 368 -22.56 -14.63 10.57
N GLU A 369 -23.43 -13.61 10.67
CA GLU A 369 -23.81 -12.78 9.52
C GLU A 369 -22.61 -12.07 8.89
N LEU A 370 -21.74 -11.45 9.72
CA LEU A 370 -20.52 -10.80 9.25
C LEU A 370 -19.58 -11.77 8.51
N ARG A 371 -19.50 -13.04 8.95
CA ARG A 371 -18.70 -14.07 8.26
C ARG A 371 -19.30 -14.43 6.90
N VAL A 372 -20.62 -14.59 6.82
CA VAL A 372 -21.30 -14.88 5.56
C VAL A 372 -21.09 -13.74 4.55
N GLU A 373 -21.12 -12.49 5.00
CA GLU A 373 -20.90 -11.35 4.13
C GLU A 373 -19.43 -11.25 3.67
N GLU A 374 -18.48 -11.55 4.55
CA GLU A 374 -17.06 -11.66 4.19
C GLU A 374 -16.82 -12.77 3.15
N ASP A 375 -17.43 -13.94 3.31
CA ASP A 375 -17.33 -15.05 2.35
C ASP A 375 -17.95 -14.69 0.99
N ARG A 376 -19.05 -13.94 0.98
CA ARG A 376 -19.65 -13.42 -0.26
C ARG A 376 -18.72 -12.45 -0.99
N GLN A 377 -18.11 -11.54 -0.26
CA GLN A 377 -17.17 -10.57 -0.83
C GLN A 377 -15.92 -11.26 -1.38
N ILE A 378 -15.38 -12.24 -0.64
CA ILE A 378 -14.27 -13.07 -1.12
C ILE A 378 -14.66 -13.79 -2.41
N LYS A 379 -15.86 -14.36 -2.48
CA LYS A 379 -16.36 -15.05 -3.69
C LYS A 379 -16.50 -14.10 -4.87
N SER A 380 -17.00 -12.87 -4.68
CA SER A 380 -17.08 -11.89 -5.76
C SER A 380 -15.69 -11.45 -6.24
N ASP A 381 -14.75 -11.28 -5.32
CA ASP A 381 -13.37 -10.88 -5.65
C ASP A 381 -12.65 -11.99 -6.42
N ILE A 382 -12.87 -13.26 -6.04
CA ILE A 382 -12.35 -14.42 -6.78
C ILE A 382 -12.93 -14.45 -8.20
N LEU A 383 -14.25 -14.29 -8.35
CA LEU A 383 -14.89 -14.27 -9.68
C LEU A 383 -14.33 -13.15 -10.57
N ARG A 384 -14.13 -11.97 -10.00
CA ARG A 384 -13.53 -10.83 -10.72
C ARG A 384 -12.07 -11.10 -11.11
N ALA A 385 -11.29 -11.72 -10.22
CA ALA A 385 -9.92 -12.12 -10.50
C ALA A 385 -9.84 -13.21 -11.58
N GLU A 386 -10.77 -14.18 -11.59
CA GLU A 386 -10.87 -15.20 -12.64
C GLU A 386 -11.22 -14.58 -14.00
N GLU A 387 -12.14 -13.61 -14.04
CA GLU A 387 -12.50 -12.91 -15.27
C GLU A 387 -11.31 -12.10 -15.82
N GLN A 388 -10.59 -11.39 -14.96
CA GLN A 388 -9.35 -10.70 -15.33
C GLN A 388 -8.29 -11.70 -15.81
N GLY A 389 -8.15 -12.84 -15.14
CA GLY A 389 -7.22 -13.91 -15.54
C GLY A 389 -7.52 -14.46 -16.93
N LYS A 390 -8.81 -14.62 -17.30
CA LYS A 390 -9.21 -15.01 -18.65
C LYS A 390 -8.84 -13.97 -19.70
N LYS A 391 -9.11 -12.68 -19.45
CA LYS A 391 -8.73 -11.59 -20.37
C LYS A 391 -7.22 -11.54 -20.60
N VAL A 392 -6.43 -11.69 -19.53
CA VAL A 392 -4.96 -11.75 -19.63
C VAL A 392 -4.49 -12.98 -20.39
N SER A 393 -5.11 -14.14 -20.16
CA SER A 393 -4.76 -15.38 -20.87
C SER A 393 -5.07 -15.31 -22.37
N GLU A 394 -6.17 -14.66 -22.75
CA GLU A 394 -6.57 -14.47 -24.14
C GLU A 394 -5.64 -13.49 -24.84
N ALA A 395 -5.30 -12.38 -24.19
CA ALA A 395 -4.30 -11.43 -24.67
C ALA A 395 -2.92 -12.09 -24.87
N ALA A 396 -2.47 -12.89 -23.90
CA ALA A 396 -1.20 -13.61 -24.01
C ALA A 396 -1.20 -14.62 -25.18
N LYS A 397 -2.35 -15.24 -25.47
CA LYS A 397 -2.50 -16.13 -26.62
C LYS A 397 -2.41 -15.35 -27.93
N ASN A 398 -3.09 -14.22 -28.03
CA ASN A 398 -3.04 -13.36 -29.23
C ASN A 398 -1.63 -12.85 -29.51
N VAL A 399 -0.90 -12.43 -28.47
CA VAL A 399 0.52 -12.03 -28.61
C VAL A 399 1.38 -13.19 -29.08
N ARG A 400 1.18 -14.40 -28.52
CA ARG A 400 1.93 -15.58 -28.96
C ARG A 400 1.66 -15.92 -30.41
N ASP A 401 0.40 -15.90 -30.84
CA ASP A 401 0.01 -16.23 -32.20
C ASP A 401 0.57 -15.19 -33.19
N ALA A 402 0.61 -13.90 -32.83
CA ALA A 402 1.25 -12.84 -33.61
C ALA A 402 2.79 -13.00 -33.69
N VAL A 403 3.45 -13.43 -32.61
CA VAL A 403 4.89 -13.70 -32.64
C VAL A 403 5.22 -14.90 -33.54
N ILE A 404 4.34 -15.91 -33.58
CA ILE A 404 4.50 -17.05 -34.50
C ILE A 404 4.37 -16.57 -35.96
N SER A 405 3.39 -15.71 -36.28
CA SER A 405 3.25 -15.19 -37.65
C SER A 405 4.45 -14.35 -38.09
N ILE A 406 5.00 -13.50 -37.19
CA ILE A 406 6.26 -12.76 -37.48
C ILE A 406 7.39 -13.72 -37.86
N GLY A 407 7.53 -14.82 -37.12
CA GLY A 407 8.56 -15.82 -37.41
C GLY A 407 8.39 -16.48 -38.77
N GLU A 408 7.15 -16.74 -39.18
CA GLU A 408 6.82 -17.32 -40.49
C GLU A 408 7.05 -16.32 -41.62
N ASP A 409 6.62 -15.06 -41.48
CA ASP A 409 6.75 -14.02 -42.49
C ASP A 409 8.23 -13.61 -42.70
N VAL A 410 9.00 -13.41 -41.62
CA VAL A 410 10.45 -13.16 -41.71
C VAL A 410 11.17 -14.33 -42.38
N SER A 411 10.82 -15.58 -42.04
CA SER A 411 11.44 -16.74 -42.67
C SER A 411 11.10 -16.84 -44.16
N ALA A 412 9.89 -16.47 -44.57
CA ALA A 412 9.48 -16.48 -45.97
C ALA A 412 10.20 -15.40 -46.79
N THR A 413 10.32 -14.19 -46.24
CA THR A 413 11.05 -13.07 -46.87
C THR A 413 12.54 -13.40 -46.99
N VAL A 414 13.18 -13.87 -45.92
CA VAL A 414 14.60 -14.28 -45.94
C VAL A 414 14.83 -15.40 -46.95
N GLN A 415 13.93 -16.39 -47.05
CA GLN A 415 14.08 -17.48 -48.02
C GLN A 415 13.99 -16.95 -49.46
N LYS A 416 13.01 -16.08 -49.75
CA LYS A 416 12.82 -15.47 -51.05
C LYS A 416 14.05 -14.64 -51.47
N ASP A 417 14.55 -13.80 -50.56
CA ASP A 417 15.66 -12.91 -50.85
C ASP A 417 16.99 -13.67 -50.96
N MET A 418 17.16 -14.76 -50.19
CA MET A 418 18.31 -15.65 -50.34
C MET A 418 18.32 -16.37 -51.70
N ASP A 419 17.15 -16.76 -52.21
CA ASP A 419 17.03 -17.33 -53.55
C ASP A 419 17.39 -16.28 -54.63
N GLU A 420 17.05 -15.01 -54.42
CA GLU A 420 17.43 -13.90 -55.30
C GLU A 420 18.93 -13.58 -55.25
N ILE A 421 19.55 -13.55 -54.07
CA ILE A 421 21.00 -13.40 -53.90
C ILE A 421 21.75 -14.53 -54.61
N ASN A 422 21.31 -15.78 -54.45
CA ASN A 422 21.93 -16.93 -55.14
C ASN A 422 21.82 -16.80 -56.67
N ARG A 423 20.71 -16.25 -57.17
CA ARG A 423 20.52 -15.99 -58.61
C ARG A 423 21.46 -14.91 -59.11
N VAL A 424 21.55 -13.77 -58.41
CA VAL A 424 22.43 -12.65 -58.77
C VAL A 424 23.90 -13.08 -58.72
N MET A 425 24.29 -13.84 -57.69
CA MET A 425 25.65 -14.37 -57.56
C MET A 425 25.99 -15.38 -58.67
N GLY A 426 25.03 -16.24 -59.05
CA GLY A 426 25.19 -17.16 -60.17
C GLY A 426 25.35 -16.45 -61.51
N ASP A 427 24.45 -15.50 -61.82
CA ASP A 427 24.47 -14.71 -63.06
C ASP A 427 25.80 -13.92 -63.18
N ALA A 428 26.28 -13.34 -62.07
CA ALA A 428 27.51 -12.56 -62.07
C ALA A 428 28.76 -13.46 -62.21
N MET A 429 28.80 -14.63 -61.57
CA MET A 429 29.90 -15.59 -61.73
C MET A 429 29.99 -16.17 -63.15
N ASP A 430 28.85 -16.45 -63.78
CA ASP A 430 28.81 -16.93 -65.17
C ASP A 430 29.41 -15.89 -66.14
N ASP A 431 29.17 -14.59 -65.90
CA ASP A 431 29.75 -13.50 -66.70
C ASP A 431 31.27 -13.39 -66.53
N VAL A 432 31.79 -13.51 -65.29
CA VAL A 432 33.24 -13.55 -65.02
C VAL A 432 33.88 -14.75 -65.70
N VAL A 433 33.25 -15.92 -65.63
CA VAL A 433 33.75 -17.14 -66.29
C VAL A 433 33.77 -16.98 -67.80
N GLY A 434 32.74 -16.36 -68.39
CA GLY A 434 32.70 -16.03 -69.82
C GLY A 434 33.86 -15.12 -70.24
N ARG A 435 34.08 -14.02 -69.51
CA ARG A 435 35.16 -13.06 -69.80
C ARG A 435 36.55 -13.65 -69.62
N VAL A 436 36.76 -14.46 -68.57
CA VAL A 436 38.02 -15.20 -68.37
C VAL A 436 38.24 -16.20 -69.50
N GLN A 437 37.19 -16.89 -69.96
CA GLN A 437 37.29 -17.83 -71.06
C GLN A 437 37.65 -17.13 -72.38
N ASP A 438 37.03 -16.00 -72.69
CA ASP A 438 37.30 -15.21 -73.90
C ASP A 438 38.77 -14.74 -73.94
N VAL A 439 39.30 -14.22 -72.83
CA VAL A 439 40.69 -13.73 -72.75
C VAL A 439 41.70 -14.88 -72.77
N VAL A 440 41.41 -15.99 -72.09
CA VAL A 440 42.25 -17.20 -72.19
C VAL A 440 42.29 -17.70 -73.62
N GLU A 441 41.17 -17.68 -74.36
CA GLU A 441 41.12 -18.08 -75.76
C GLU A 441 41.93 -17.11 -76.66
N GLU A 442 41.80 -15.80 -76.44
CA GLU A 442 42.57 -14.77 -77.17
C GLU A 442 44.08 -14.92 -76.96
N ASP A 443 44.53 -15.05 -75.71
CA ASP A 443 45.95 -15.20 -75.39
C ASP A 443 46.51 -16.55 -75.85
N LEU A 444 45.72 -17.64 -75.80
CA LEU A 444 46.14 -18.93 -76.37
C LEU A 444 46.31 -18.85 -77.90
N GLN A 445 45.49 -18.07 -78.59
CA GLN A 445 45.68 -17.80 -80.02
C GLN A 445 46.94 -16.96 -80.28
N GLU A 446 47.24 -15.97 -79.44
CA GLU A 446 48.46 -15.17 -79.52
C GLU A 446 49.72 -16.03 -79.29
N ILE A 447 49.69 -16.90 -78.28
CA ILE A 447 50.73 -17.90 -78.01
C ILE A 447 50.86 -18.86 -79.20
N GLY A 448 49.75 -19.33 -79.78
CA GLY A 448 49.74 -20.20 -80.96
C GLY A 448 50.45 -19.55 -82.16
N LYS A 449 50.11 -18.30 -82.48
CA LYS A 449 50.77 -17.51 -83.54
C LYS A 449 52.25 -17.29 -83.26
N ALA A 450 52.61 -17.02 -82.02
CA ALA A 450 54.01 -16.84 -81.62
C ALA A 450 54.81 -18.15 -81.79
N ILE A 451 54.22 -19.30 -81.43
CA ILE A 451 54.81 -20.64 -81.60
C ILE A 451 54.96 -20.99 -83.09
N GLU A 452 53.96 -20.72 -83.92
CA GLU A 452 54.06 -20.89 -85.38
C GLU A 452 55.23 -20.07 -85.96
N GLY A 453 55.45 -18.86 -85.45
CA GLY A 453 56.62 -18.04 -85.78
C GLY A 453 57.96 -18.69 -85.40
N VAL A 454 58.04 -19.37 -84.25
CA VAL A 454 59.24 -20.13 -83.85
C VAL A 454 59.48 -21.32 -84.79
N VAL A 455 58.41 -22.05 -85.14
CA VAL A 455 58.50 -23.22 -86.04
C VAL A 455 58.97 -22.80 -87.42
N GLN A 456 58.40 -21.73 -88.00
CA GLN A 456 58.83 -21.19 -89.28
C GLN A 456 60.27 -20.67 -89.25
N ALA A 457 60.69 -20.01 -88.17
CA ALA A 457 62.06 -19.55 -87.99
C ALA A 457 63.07 -20.72 -87.86
N SER A 458 62.61 -21.89 -87.42
CA SER A 458 63.46 -23.09 -87.28
C SER A 458 63.70 -23.87 -88.58
N GLU A 459 62.85 -23.67 -89.61
CA GLU A 459 62.94 -24.37 -90.90
C GLU A 459 63.67 -23.55 -91.99
N GLY A 460 63.97 -22.27 -91.76
CA GLY A 460 64.72 -21.40 -92.67
C GLY A 460 66.12 -21.05 -92.16
N GLU A 461 67.14 -21.25 -93.00
CA GLU A 461 68.52 -20.78 -92.70
C GLU A 461 68.56 -19.24 -92.72
N GLY A 462 68.43 -18.61 -91.55
CA GLY A 462 68.77 -17.20 -91.36
C GLY A 462 67.80 -16.34 -90.55
N PHE A 463 66.99 -16.88 -89.63
CA PHE A 463 66.15 -16.08 -88.73
C PHE A 463 66.42 -16.36 -87.24
N GLU A 464 66.39 -15.30 -86.42
CA GLU A 464 66.82 -15.30 -85.02
C GLU A 464 65.81 -16.02 -84.10
N ILE A 465 66.01 -17.32 -83.89
CA ILE A 465 65.24 -18.18 -82.96
C ILE A 465 65.09 -17.54 -81.56
N GLY A 466 66.05 -16.74 -81.12
CA GLY A 466 66.00 -16.03 -79.84
C GLY A 466 64.86 -15.00 -79.74
N GLU A 467 64.56 -14.26 -80.81
CA GLU A 467 63.48 -13.27 -80.84
C GLU A 467 62.10 -13.95 -80.82
N ALA A 468 61.97 -15.06 -81.56
CA ALA A 468 60.74 -15.84 -81.58
C ALA A 468 60.44 -16.48 -80.21
N ILE A 469 61.46 -17.03 -79.52
CA ILE A 469 61.32 -17.56 -78.16
C ILE A 469 60.98 -16.45 -77.16
N ALA A 470 61.55 -15.25 -77.32
CA ALA A 470 61.22 -14.11 -76.47
C ALA A 470 59.76 -13.66 -76.63
N ASN A 471 59.23 -13.68 -77.85
CA ASN A 471 57.82 -13.36 -78.13
C ASN A 471 56.86 -14.39 -77.54
N VAL A 472 57.17 -15.69 -77.65
CA VAL A 472 56.39 -16.75 -76.97
C VAL A 472 56.44 -16.56 -75.45
N THR A 473 57.63 -16.30 -74.89
CA THR A 473 57.79 -16.10 -73.45
C THR A 473 56.97 -14.91 -72.97
N LYS A 474 56.97 -13.79 -73.73
CA LYS A 474 56.20 -12.59 -73.41
C LYS A 474 54.69 -12.84 -73.45
N ALA A 475 54.19 -13.55 -74.47
CA ALA A 475 52.78 -13.92 -74.59
C ALA A 475 52.35 -14.87 -73.45
N VAL A 476 53.17 -15.87 -73.12
CA VAL A 476 52.92 -16.79 -72.01
C VAL A 476 52.92 -16.09 -70.64
N THR A 477 53.76 -15.07 -70.45
CA THR A 477 53.76 -14.28 -69.20
C THR A 477 52.60 -13.30 -69.08
N LYS A 478 51.99 -12.89 -70.19
CA LYS A 478 50.87 -11.93 -70.24
C LYS A 478 49.53 -12.58 -69.86
N LEU A 479 49.32 -13.84 -70.25
CA LEU A 479 48.14 -14.64 -69.89
C LEU A 479 47.73 -14.59 -68.40
N PRO A 480 48.62 -14.88 -67.43
CA PRO A 480 48.26 -14.81 -66.01
C PRO A 480 48.04 -13.39 -65.49
N GLU A 481 48.56 -12.35 -66.15
CA GLU A 481 48.32 -10.95 -65.77
C GLU A 481 46.93 -10.48 -66.23
N ASP A 482 46.52 -10.84 -67.44
CA ASP A 482 45.23 -10.46 -68.01
C ASP A 482 44.06 -11.17 -67.30
N VAL A 483 44.19 -12.47 -67.01
CA VAL A 483 43.23 -13.21 -66.16
C VAL A 483 43.13 -12.58 -64.77
N ARG A 484 44.26 -12.15 -64.19
CA ARG A 484 44.26 -11.55 -62.85
C ARG A 484 43.58 -10.19 -62.84
N ASN A 485 43.79 -9.34 -63.85
CA ASN A 485 43.14 -8.03 -63.93
C ASN A 485 41.62 -8.14 -64.04
N ILE A 486 41.12 -9.08 -64.86
CA ILE A 486 39.68 -9.35 -65.00
C ILE A 486 39.09 -9.86 -63.69
N VAL A 487 39.77 -10.80 -63.04
CA VAL A 487 39.30 -11.33 -61.75
C VAL A 487 39.34 -10.24 -60.66
N GLU A 488 40.32 -9.34 -60.63
CA GLU A 488 40.36 -8.25 -59.65
C GLU A 488 39.29 -7.17 -59.90
N GLU A 489 38.98 -6.85 -61.17
CA GLU A 489 37.92 -5.89 -61.54
C GLU A 489 36.52 -6.47 -61.28
N ASP A 490 36.26 -7.69 -61.74
CA ASP A 490 34.90 -8.25 -61.71
C ASP A 490 34.48 -8.79 -60.35
N VAL A 491 35.44 -9.24 -59.53
CA VAL A 491 35.15 -9.60 -58.12
C VAL A 491 34.67 -8.39 -57.33
N SER A 492 35.08 -7.18 -57.70
CA SER A 492 34.58 -5.97 -57.05
C SER A 492 33.12 -5.68 -57.43
N GLU A 493 32.75 -5.86 -58.71
CA GLU A 493 31.36 -5.71 -59.18
C GLU A 493 30.43 -6.76 -58.59
N VAL A 494 30.88 -8.03 -58.50
CA VAL A 494 30.14 -9.11 -57.83
C VAL A 494 29.92 -8.78 -56.35
N ASN A 495 30.93 -8.23 -55.67
CA ASN A 495 30.82 -7.86 -54.26
C ASN A 495 29.82 -6.71 -54.05
N ASP A 496 29.86 -5.68 -54.90
CA ASP A 496 28.93 -4.55 -54.80
C ASP A 496 27.47 -4.99 -55.08
N ALA A 497 27.24 -5.85 -56.08
CA ALA A 497 25.91 -6.39 -56.37
C ALA A 497 25.35 -7.26 -55.23
N VAL A 498 26.20 -8.04 -54.55
CA VAL A 498 25.81 -8.82 -53.38
C VAL A 498 25.49 -7.92 -52.18
N VAL A 499 26.25 -6.85 -51.97
CA VAL A 499 26.01 -5.86 -50.91
C VAL A 499 24.67 -5.15 -51.13
N ASP A 500 24.38 -4.69 -52.35
CA ASP A 500 23.10 -4.05 -52.68
C ASP A 500 21.89 -4.98 -52.48
N ALA A 501 22.04 -6.27 -52.81
CA ALA A 501 21.01 -7.27 -52.57
C ALA A 501 20.81 -7.55 -51.07
N MET A 502 21.89 -7.61 -50.29
CA MET A 502 21.81 -7.74 -48.83
C MET A 502 21.17 -6.53 -48.16
N ASP A 503 21.48 -5.32 -48.60
CA ASP A 503 20.86 -4.09 -48.07
C ASP A 503 19.36 -4.04 -48.38
N THR A 504 18.95 -4.52 -49.56
CA THR A 504 17.55 -4.68 -49.94
C THR A 504 16.83 -5.68 -49.02
N MET A 505 17.42 -6.86 -48.79
CA MET A 505 16.88 -7.88 -47.87
C MET A 505 16.74 -7.34 -46.44
N VAL A 506 17.74 -6.59 -45.95
CA VAL A 506 17.69 -6.00 -44.61
C VAL A 506 16.52 -5.03 -44.49
N LYS A 507 16.26 -4.25 -45.54
CA LYS A 507 15.14 -3.30 -45.57
C LYS A 507 13.78 -4.02 -45.59
N ASP A 508 13.62 -5.05 -46.42
CA ASP A 508 12.37 -5.82 -46.51
C ASP A 508 12.06 -6.54 -45.18
N VAL A 509 13.08 -7.06 -44.49
CA VAL A 509 12.92 -7.63 -43.15
C VAL A 509 12.54 -6.54 -42.13
N GLN A 510 13.12 -5.34 -42.20
CA GLN A 510 12.77 -4.23 -41.31
C GLN A 510 11.33 -3.78 -41.49
N ASP A 511 10.90 -3.57 -42.74
CA ASP A 511 9.54 -3.13 -43.07
C ASP A 511 8.50 -4.18 -42.61
N SER A 512 8.76 -5.47 -42.85
CA SER A 512 7.89 -6.56 -42.37
C SER A 512 7.76 -6.62 -40.85
N VAL A 513 8.88 -6.44 -40.12
CA VAL A 513 8.86 -6.46 -38.65
C VAL A 513 8.12 -5.25 -38.09
N GLU A 514 8.24 -4.08 -38.72
CA GLU A 514 7.56 -2.86 -38.25
C GLU A 514 6.03 -2.96 -38.39
N ASP A 515 5.54 -3.51 -39.51
CA ASP A 515 4.11 -3.69 -39.74
C ASP A 515 3.47 -4.67 -38.74
N ASP A 516 4.17 -5.77 -38.43
CA ASP A 516 3.67 -6.73 -37.43
C ASP A 516 3.73 -6.19 -36.00
N LEU A 517 4.75 -5.39 -35.66
CA LEU A 517 4.81 -4.71 -34.36
C LEU A 517 3.63 -3.76 -34.17
N LYS A 518 3.21 -3.03 -35.21
CA LYS A 518 1.99 -2.19 -35.16
C LYS A 518 0.73 -3.01 -34.91
N LYS A 519 0.64 -4.21 -35.47
CA LYS A 519 -0.48 -5.16 -35.26
C LYS A 519 -0.52 -5.74 -33.85
N ILE A 520 0.65 -5.97 -33.23
CA ILE A 520 0.76 -6.33 -31.82
C ILE A 520 0.32 -5.16 -30.93
N GLU A 521 0.77 -3.94 -31.24
CA GLU A 521 0.42 -2.74 -30.47
C GLU A 521 -1.10 -2.50 -30.46
N SER A 522 -1.78 -2.63 -31.61
CA SER A 522 -3.23 -2.49 -31.69
C SER A 522 -3.98 -3.55 -30.87
N SER A 523 -3.52 -4.80 -30.93
CA SER A 523 -4.08 -5.92 -30.14
C SER A 523 -3.91 -5.72 -28.63
N ILE A 524 -2.80 -5.10 -28.20
CA ILE A 524 -2.57 -4.74 -26.79
C ILE A 524 -3.49 -3.60 -26.36
N LYS A 525 -3.66 -2.56 -27.18
CA LYS A 525 -4.55 -1.42 -26.88
C LYS A 525 -5.99 -1.86 -26.67
N GLU A 526 -6.49 -2.78 -27.50
CA GLU A 526 -7.85 -3.35 -27.37
C GLU A 526 -8.05 -4.06 -26.02
N VAL A 527 -7.03 -4.78 -25.53
CA VAL A 527 -7.09 -5.50 -24.25
C VAL A 527 -6.98 -4.55 -23.04
N VAL A 528 -6.16 -3.51 -23.15
CA VAL A 528 -5.90 -2.58 -22.04
C VAL A 528 -7.09 -1.62 -21.83
N GLY A 529 -8.01 -1.52 -22.80
CA GLY A 529 -9.23 -0.73 -22.64
C GLY A 529 -8.94 0.76 -22.48
N THR A 530 -7.89 1.26 -23.14
CA THR A 530 -7.70 2.70 -23.32
C THR A 530 -8.59 3.15 -24.47
N ASP A 531 -9.88 3.30 -24.20
CA ASP A 531 -10.73 4.22 -24.96
C ASP A 531 -10.26 5.64 -24.60
N GLU A 532 -9.08 6.04 -25.08
CA GLU A 532 -8.77 7.46 -25.27
C GLU A 532 -9.52 7.88 -26.54
N ASP A 533 -10.84 8.02 -26.40
CA ASP A 533 -11.69 8.75 -27.33
C ASP A 533 -11.25 10.22 -27.23
N VAL A 534 -10.24 10.58 -28.03
CA VAL A 534 -9.82 11.96 -28.24
C VAL A 534 -10.97 12.63 -28.99
N GLY A 535 -11.94 13.11 -28.22
CA GLY A 535 -12.97 14.02 -28.69
C GLY A 535 -12.32 15.32 -29.15
N GLU A 536 -11.97 15.38 -30.43
CA GLU A 536 -11.86 16.65 -31.14
C GLU A 536 -13.26 17.27 -31.18
N SER A 537 -13.56 18.09 -30.18
CA SER A 537 -14.65 19.07 -30.28
C SER A 537 -14.18 20.18 -31.21
N GLU A 538 -14.62 20.14 -32.47
CA GLU A 538 -14.65 21.30 -33.36
C GLU A 538 -15.51 22.39 -32.71
N ASP A 539 -14.84 23.47 -32.31
CA ASP A 539 -15.45 24.69 -31.80
C ASP A 539 -15.90 25.54 -33.01
N ASP A 540 -17.08 25.24 -33.52
CA ASP A 540 -17.77 26.10 -34.49
C ASP A 540 -18.39 27.30 -33.77
N THR A 541 -17.61 28.37 -33.68
CA THR A 541 -18.13 29.72 -33.42
C THR A 541 -18.66 30.33 -34.72
N GLU A 542 -19.97 30.24 -34.95
CA GLU A 542 -20.72 31.20 -35.76
C GLU A 542 -22.13 31.47 -35.16
N SER A 543 -22.35 32.72 -34.73
CA SER A 543 -23.61 33.50 -34.59
C SER A 543 -23.76 34.21 -33.25
#